data_AF-A0A2P0QFH3-F1
#
_entry.id   AF-A0A2P0QFH3-F1
#
_cell.length_a   1.000
_cell.length_b   1.000
_cell.length_c   1.000
_cell.angle_alpha   90.00
_cell.angle_beta   90.00
_cell.angle_gamma   90.00
#
_symmetry.space_group_name_H-M   'P 1'
#
loop_
_entity.id
_entity.type
_entity.pdbx_description
1 polymer ?
#
loop_
_entity_poly.entity_id
_entity_poly.type
_entity_poly.pdbx_seq_one_letter_code
_entity_poly.pdbx_strand_id
1 'polypeptide(L)'
;MNEFAKQKADASPDQLELLIWLETASVPQICGALLFAEGTVRSEIVDAVRALMNSDRPGLVMFFPEFLPDRITLTELADLDEQLRDDLQALKASKNSVGYGFPQRARGYGKVLASLSRLLNAGQIGRAQHLLLKNEVNDIINKESNE
;
A
#
# COMPACT_ATOMS: atom_id res chain seq x y z
N MET A 1 8.00 18.01 6.73
CA MET A 1 7.37 18.58 5.52
C MET A 1 6.98 17.41 4.63
N ASN A 2 5.75 17.37 4.12
CA ASN A 2 5.28 16.33 3.19
C ASN A 2 6.18 16.35 1.93
N GLU A 3 6.66 15.18 1.47
CA GLU A 3 7.53 15.03 0.30
C GLU A 3 6.94 15.68 -0.96
N PHE A 4 5.63 15.50 -1.16
CA PHE A 4 4.92 16.10 -2.29
C PHE A 4 4.81 17.63 -2.18
N ALA A 5 4.63 18.14 -0.95
CA ALA A 5 4.63 19.58 -0.72
C ALA A 5 6.01 20.20 -0.97
N LYS A 6 7.09 19.47 -0.67
CA LYS A 6 8.46 19.89 -0.99
C LYS A 6 8.69 19.90 -2.51
N GLN A 7 8.28 18.85 -3.22
CA GLN A 7 8.38 18.81 -4.69
C GLN A 7 7.70 20.02 -5.33
N LYS A 8 6.50 20.39 -4.88
CA LYS A 8 5.80 21.59 -5.38
C LYS A 8 6.53 22.89 -5.10
N ALA A 9 7.19 23.01 -3.95
CA ALA A 9 7.91 24.23 -3.58
C ALA A 9 9.16 24.46 -4.45
N ASP A 10 9.80 23.37 -4.90
CA ASP A 10 11.03 23.39 -5.68
C ASP A 10 10.78 23.26 -7.20
N ALA A 11 9.52 23.12 -7.64
CA ALA A 11 9.15 22.82 -9.02
C ALA A 11 9.28 24.02 -9.97
N SER A 12 9.66 23.74 -11.23
CA SER A 12 9.49 24.70 -12.33
C SER A 12 7.99 24.94 -12.61
N PRO A 13 7.61 26.01 -13.36
CA PRO A 13 6.21 26.26 -13.69
C PRO A 13 5.49 25.08 -14.35
N ASP A 14 6.15 24.43 -15.32
CA ASP A 14 5.58 23.28 -16.04
C ASP A 14 5.42 22.05 -15.12
N GLN A 15 6.41 21.81 -14.24
CA GLN A 15 6.34 20.75 -13.25
C GLN A 15 5.26 21.02 -12.20
N LEU A 16 5.08 22.29 -11.81
CA LEU A 16 4.04 22.68 -10.85
C LEU A 16 2.64 22.43 -11.43
N GLU A 17 2.42 22.72 -12.71
CA GLU A 17 1.14 22.42 -13.37
C GLU A 17 0.83 20.93 -13.35
N LEU A 18 1.82 20.08 -13.68
CA LEU A 18 1.69 18.63 -13.59
C LEU A 18 1.36 18.16 -12.15
N LEU A 19 2.07 18.68 -11.15
CA LEU A 19 1.88 18.30 -9.75
C LEU A 19 0.47 18.70 -9.26
N ILE A 20 0.00 19.91 -9.58
CA ILE A 20 -1.35 20.37 -9.24
C ILE A 20 -2.41 19.48 -9.90
N TRP A 21 -2.23 19.15 -11.17
CA TRP A 21 -3.14 18.23 -11.86
C TRP A 21 -3.19 16.86 -11.17
N LEU A 22 -2.02 16.29 -10.83
CA LEU A 22 -1.92 14.99 -10.17
C LEU A 22 -2.59 14.91 -8.79
N GLU A 23 -2.78 16.02 -8.08
CA GLU A 23 -3.51 16.01 -6.79
C GLU A 23 -4.96 15.55 -6.95
N THR A 24 -5.58 15.89 -8.07
CA THR A 24 -7.00 15.65 -8.32
C THR A 24 -7.27 14.63 -9.44
N ALA A 25 -6.25 14.32 -10.25
CA ALA A 25 -6.36 13.38 -11.36
C ALA A 25 -6.91 12.02 -10.89
N SER A 26 -7.93 11.53 -11.57
CA SER A 26 -8.45 10.17 -11.35
C SER A 26 -7.41 9.12 -11.79
N VAL A 27 -7.53 7.90 -11.27
CA VAL A 27 -6.64 6.79 -11.66
C VAL A 27 -6.63 6.56 -13.18
N PRO A 28 -7.76 6.53 -13.90
CA PRO A 28 -7.75 6.38 -15.36
C PRO A 28 -7.01 7.52 -16.09
N GLN A 29 -7.10 8.75 -15.58
CA GLN A 29 -6.36 9.89 -16.13
C GLN A 29 -4.85 9.72 -15.94
N ILE A 30 -4.42 9.26 -14.76
CA ILE A 30 -3.00 8.97 -14.48
C ILE A 30 -2.50 7.83 -15.39
N CYS A 31 -3.27 6.74 -15.53
CA CYS A 31 -2.94 5.64 -16.45
C CYS A 31 -2.83 6.13 -17.89
N GLY A 32 -3.77 6.97 -18.33
CA GLY A 32 -3.75 7.57 -19.66
C GLY A 32 -2.52 8.43 -19.89
N ALA A 33 -2.17 9.30 -18.94
CA ALA A 33 -0.96 10.11 -19.02
C ALA A 33 0.31 9.23 -19.10
N LEU A 34 0.40 8.20 -18.25
CA LEU A 34 1.51 7.24 -18.29
C LEU A 34 1.58 6.47 -19.62
N LEU A 35 0.47 6.17 -20.28
CA LEU A 35 0.49 5.43 -21.54
C LEU A 35 1.20 6.20 -22.66
N PHE A 36 1.09 7.53 -22.66
CA PHE A 36 1.67 8.40 -23.69
C PHE A 36 2.97 9.11 -23.27
N ALA A 37 3.25 9.17 -21.97
CA ALA A 37 4.47 9.81 -21.48
C ALA A 37 5.70 8.94 -21.75
N GLU A 38 6.75 9.57 -22.27
CA GLU A 38 8.05 8.95 -22.52
C GLU A 38 9.17 9.71 -21.82
N GLY A 39 10.30 9.02 -21.61
CA GLY A 39 11.53 9.62 -21.07
C GLY A 39 11.34 10.32 -19.72
N THR A 40 11.82 11.56 -19.64
CA THR A 40 11.82 12.38 -18.41
C THR A 40 10.40 12.64 -17.89
N VAL A 41 9.44 12.94 -18.78
CA VAL A 41 8.06 13.25 -18.37
C VAL A 41 7.41 12.06 -17.68
N ARG A 42 7.63 10.84 -18.20
CA ARG A 42 7.14 9.63 -17.54
C ARG A 42 7.73 9.47 -16.14
N SER A 43 9.03 9.73 -16.00
CA SER A 43 9.73 9.61 -14.72
C SER A 43 9.21 10.62 -13.71
N GLU A 44 8.96 11.86 -14.13
CA GLU A 44 8.36 12.91 -13.29
C GLU A 44 6.96 12.52 -12.81
N ILE A 45 6.11 11.94 -13.68
CA ILE A 45 4.79 11.44 -13.28
C ILE A 45 4.93 10.33 -12.23
N VAL A 46 5.86 9.38 -12.43
CA VAL A 46 6.08 8.28 -11.49
C VAL A 46 6.53 8.80 -10.12
N ASP A 47 7.50 9.72 -10.09
CA ASP A 47 8.04 10.27 -8.85
C ASP A 47 7.01 11.13 -8.12
N ALA A 48 6.18 11.88 -8.84
CA ALA A 48 5.07 12.63 -8.28
C ALA A 48 3.98 11.72 -7.70
N VAL A 49 3.61 10.65 -8.41
CA VAL A 49 2.65 9.66 -7.92
C VAL A 49 3.19 8.95 -6.68
N ARG A 50 4.48 8.60 -6.65
CA ARG A 50 5.15 8.03 -5.46
C ARG A 50 5.06 8.98 -4.26
N ALA A 51 5.39 10.26 -4.45
CA ALA A 51 5.29 11.24 -3.38
C ALA A 51 3.85 11.42 -2.87
N LEU A 52 2.85 11.37 -3.75
CA LEU A 52 1.43 11.37 -3.38
C LEU A 52 1.04 10.12 -2.58
N MET A 53 1.53 8.93 -2.94
CA MET A 53 1.29 7.70 -2.18
C MET A 53 1.81 7.80 -0.73
N ASN A 54 2.98 8.41 -0.55
CA ASN A 54 3.58 8.58 0.76
C ASN A 54 2.93 9.68 1.60
N SER A 55 1.94 10.38 1.06
CA SER A 55 1.36 11.56 1.70
C SER A 55 -0.17 11.64 1.61
N ASP A 56 -0.68 12.30 0.58
CA ASP A 56 -2.05 12.79 0.46
C ASP A 56 -2.97 11.77 -0.22
N ARG A 57 -2.41 10.86 -1.04
CA ARG A 57 -3.16 9.86 -1.80
C ARG A 57 -2.58 8.45 -1.65
N PRO A 58 -2.49 7.90 -0.42
CA PRO A 58 -1.93 6.56 -0.20
C PRO A 58 -2.67 5.45 -0.94
N GLY A 59 -3.95 5.64 -1.27
CA GLY A 59 -4.74 4.69 -2.05
C GLY A 59 -4.26 4.45 -3.48
N LEU A 60 -3.44 5.34 -4.06
CA LEU A 60 -2.87 5.14 -5.40
C LEU A 60 -2.01 3.87 -5.48
N VAL A 61 -1.45 3.42 -4.35
CA VAL A 61 -0.65 2.19 -4.26
C VAL A 61 -1.42 0.94 -4.70
N MET A 62 -2.76 0.95 -4.61
CA MET A 62 -3.59 -0.17 -5.05
C MET A 62 -3.63 -0.32 -6.57
N PHE A 63 -3.27 0.73 -7.30
CA PHE A 63 -3.30 0.79 -8.76
C PHE A 63 -1.90 0.82 -9.38
N PHE A 64 -0.93 1.39 -8.66
CA PHE A 64 0.47 1.45 -9.07
C PHE A 64 1.41 0.94 -7.96
N PRO A 65 1.26 -0.32 -7.51
CA PRO A 65 2.07 -0.88 -6.42
C PRO A 65 3.57 -0.87 -6.72
N GLU A 66 3.94 -0.91 -8.00
CA GLU A 66 5.33 -0.89 -8.50
C GLU A 66 6.02 0.46 -8.30
N PHE A 67 5.29 1.54 -8.00
CA PHE A 67 5.90 2.85 -7.73
C PHE A 67 6.32 3.02 -6.27
N LEU A 68 5.88 2.14 -5.37
CA LEU A 68 6.30 2.17 -3.97
C LEU A 68 7.72 1.57 -3.84
N PRO A 69 8.75 2.38 -3.49
CA PRO A 69 10.09 1.86 -3.26
C PRO A 69 10.11 1.00 -1.99
N ASP A 70 11.02 0.04 -1.95
CA ASP A 70 11.28 -0.82 -0.77
C ASP A 70 10.02 -1.48 -0.20
N ARG A 71 9.10 -1.88 -1.09
CA ARG A 71 7.88 -2.60 -0.70
C ARG A 71 8.26 -3.85 0.09
N ILE A 72 7.74 -3.94 1.30
CA ILE A 72 7.84 -5.14 2.14
C ILE A 72 6.56 -5.97 2.05
N THR A 73 6.68 -7.28 1.96
CA THR A 73 5.53 -8.19 2.05
C THR A 73 5.13 -8.44 3.50
N LEU A 74 3.91 -8.96 3.71
CA LEU A 74 3.45 -9.32 5.05
C LEU A 74 4.33 -10.40 5.70
N THR A 75 4.87 -11.32 4.90
CA THR A 75 5.78 -12.37 5.38
C THR A 75 7.11 -11.77 5.84
N GLU A 76 7.74 -10.93 5.02
CA GLU A 76 9.01 -10.28 5.38
C GLU A 76 8.85 -9.39 6.61
N LEU A 77 7.73 -8.66 6.73
CA LEU A 77 7.45 -7.84 7.90
C LEU A 77 7.25 -8.69 9.18
N ALA A 78 6.64 -9.88 9.05
CA ALA A 78 6.51 -10.83 10.16
C ALA A 78 7.86 -11.46 10.58
N ASP A 79 8.84 -11.53 9.68
CA ASP A 79 10.18 -11.94 10.07
C ASP A 79 10.87 -10.87 10.94
N LEU A 80 10.49 -9.60 10.80
CA LEU A 80 11.04 -8.47 11.55
C LEU A 80 10.26 -8.12 12.83
N ASP A 81 8.97 -8.45 12.92
CA ASP A 81 8.10 -8.13 14.07
C ASP A 81 7.46 -9.40 14.65
N GLU A 82 7.93 -9.80 15.84
CA GLU A 82 7.52 -11.02 16.54
C GLU A 82 6.01 -11.05 16.82
N GLN A 83 5.44 -9.92 17.26
CA GLN A 83 4.00 -9.85 17.55
C GLN A 83 3.15 -10.06 16.28
N LEU A 84 3.54 -9.45 15.16
CA LEU A 84 2.89 -9.66 13.87
C LEU A 84 3.03 -11.10 13.41
N ARG A 85 4.19 -11.74 13.63
CA ARG A 85 4.43 -13.15 13.32
C ARG A 85 3.43 -14.05 14.05
N ASP A 86 3.30 -13.88 15.35
CA ASP A 86 2.42 -14.67 16.19
C ASP A 86 0.95 -14.48 15.79
N ASP A 87 0.54 -13.23 15.55
CA ASP A 87 -0.81 -12.90 15.12
C ASP A 87 -1.12 -13.50 13.74
N LEU A 88 -0.15 -13.47 12.82
CA LEU A 88 -0.28 -14.04 11.48
C LEU A 88 -0.33 -15.56 11.50
N GLN A 89 0.47 -16.20 12.36
CA GLN A 89 0.43 -17.65 12.55
C GLN A 89 -0.91 -18.09 13.15
N ALA A 90 -1.44 -17.35 14.13
CA ALA A 90 -2.76 -17.59 14.69
C ALA A 90 -3.88 -17.44 13.64
N LEU A 91 -3.79 -16.43 12.76
CA LEU A 91 -4.73 -16.23 11.64
C LEU A 91 -4.69 -17.43 10.68
N LYS A 92 -3.50 -17.85 10.24
CA LYS A 92 -3.32 -18.99 9.33
C LYS A 92 -3.83 -20.30 9.96
N ALA A 93 -3.51 -20.56 11.23
CA ALA A 93 -3.98 -21.72 11.96
C ALA A 93 -5.52 -21.71 12.10
N SER A 94 -6.11 -20.55 12.41
CA SER A 94 -7.57 -20.42 12.49
C SER A 94 -8.21 -20.70 11.15
N LYS A 95 -7.69 -20.17 10.04
CA LYS A 95 -8.21 -20.43 8.70
C LYS A 95 -8.22 -21.93 8.39
N ASN A 96 -7.11 -22.63 8.66
CA ASN A 96 -6.97 -24.05 8.35
C ASN A 96 -7.83 -24.96 9.25
N SER A 97 -8.22 -24.49 10.43
CA SER A 97 -9.07 -25.25 11.38
C SER A 97 -10.57 -25.18 11.07
N VAL A 98 -11.01 -24.26 10.22
CA VAL A 98 -12.43 -24.12 9.86
C VAL A 98 -12.68 -24.97 8.63
N GLY A 99 -13.17 -26.20 8.84
CA GLY A 99 -13.80 -26.97 7.78
C GLY A 99 -15.00 -26.22 7.17
N TYR A 100 -15.35 -26.54 5.93
CA TYR A 100 -16.49 -25.97 5.19
C TYR A 100 -17.72 -25.79 6.10
N GLY A 101 -18.16 -24.54 6.35
CA GLY A 101 -19.52 -24.31 6.85
C GLY A 101 -19.82 -23.15 7.79
N PHE A 102 -18.85 -22.37 8.28
CA PHE A 102 -19.20 -21.18 9.10
C PHE A 102 -18.36 -19.94 8.74
N PRO A 103 -18.98 -18.77 8.48
CA PRO A 103 -18.27 -17.50 8.34
C PRO A 103 -17.89 -16.96 9.72
N GLN A 104 -17.14 -17.74 10.50
CA GLN A 104 -16.45 -17.18 11.66
C GLN A 104 -15.29 -16.38 11.08
N ARG A 105 -15.33 -15.05 11.21
CA ARG A 105 -14.19 -14.16 10.94
C ARG A 105 -12.95 -14.84 11.51
N ALA A 106 -12.03 -15.28 10.65
CA ALA A 106 -10.87 -16.06 11.05
C ALA A 106 -10.23 -15.42 12.29
N ARG A 107 -10.13 -16.16 13.40
CA ARG A 107 -9.58 -15.63 14.65
C ARG A 107 -8.17 -15.13 14.35
N GLY A 108 -7.85 -13.93 14.79
CA GLY A 108 -6.56 -13.30 14.51
C GLY A 108 -6.60 -12.22 13.44
N TYR A 109 -7.63 -12.12 12.58
CA TYR A 109 -7.71 -11.03 11.57
C TYR A 109 -7.60 -9.64 12.20
N GLY A 110 -8.42 -9.39 13.22
CA GLY A 110 -8.39 -8.11 13.95
C GLY A 110 -7.06 -7.87 14.66
N LYS A 111 -6.35 -8.93 15.08
CA LYS A 111 -5.04 -8.80 15.72
C LYS A 111 -3.97 -8.42 14.72
N VAL A 112 -3.94 -9.07 13.55
CA VAL A 112 -3.04 -8.71 12.45
C VAL A 112 -3.26 -7.25 12.03
N LEU A 113 -4.52 -6.83 11.86
CA LEU A 113 -4.83 -5.42 11.55
C LEU A 113 -4.39 -4.45 12.67
N ALA A 114 -4.50 -4.86 13.93
CA ALA A 114 -4.03 -4.06 15.07
C ALA A 114 -2.50 -3.95 15.07
N SER A 115 -1.79 -5.04 14.79
CA SER A 115 -0.32 -5.06 14.67
C SER A 115 0.15 -4.20 13.49
N LEU A 116 -0.50 -4.27 12.33
CA LEU A 116 -0.23 -3.35 11.21
C LEU A 116 -0.48 -1.88 11.57
N SER A 117 -1.58 -1.60 12.28
CA SER A 117 -1.89 -0.23 12.72
C SER A 117 -0.86 0.28 13.73
N ARG A 118 -0.36 -0.58 14.63
CA ARG A 118 0.74 -0.25 15.55
C ARG A 118 2.01 0.12 14.79
N LEU A 119 2.42 -0.70 13.82
CA LEU A 119 3.61 -0.45 13.00
C LEU A 119 3.50 0.87 12.21
N LEU A 120 2.31 1.17 11.68
CA LEU A 120 2.02 2.45 11.03
C LEU A 120 2.15 3.62 12.01
N ASN A 121 1.54 3.51 13.20
CA ASN A 121 1.57 4.57 14.21
C ASN A 121 2.97 4.79 14.79
N ALA A 122 3.81 3.75 14.82
CA ALA A 122 5.21 3.83 15.20
C ALA A 122 6.12 4.38 14.10
N GLY A 123 5.58 4.64 12.89
CA GLY A 123 6.35 5.12 11.74
C GLY A 123 7.27 4.07 11.11
N GLN A 124 7.10 2.79 11.46
CA GLN A 124 7.91 1.69 10.93
C GLN A 124 7.49 1.29 9.51
N ILE A 125 6.24 1.59 9.13
CA ILE A 125 5.73 1.43 7.77
C ILE A 125 4.97 2.70 7.35
N GLY A 126 4.99 3.01 6.06
CA GLY A 126 4.23 4.11 5.47
C GLY A 126 2.74 3.81 5.28
N ARG A 127 1.93 4.85 5.01
CA ARG A 127 0.47 4.73 4.78
C ARG A 127 0.14 3.88 3.55
N ALA A 128 0.87 4.06 2.45
CA ALA A 128 0.72 3.26 1.24
C ALA A 128 1.07 1.79 1.50
N GLN A 129 2.23 1.53 2.12
CA GLN A 129 2.64 0.19 2.54
C GLN A 129 1.59 -0.49 3.43
N HIS A 130 1.02 0.23 4.40
CA HIS A 130 -0.05 -0.28 5.25
C HIS A 130 -1.30 -0.71 4.47
N LEU A 131 -1.69 0.02 3.42
CA LEU A 131 -2.83 -0.37 2.57
C LEU A 131 -2.55 -1.66 1.78
N LEU A 132 -1.35 -1.80 1.22
CA LEU A 132 -0.94 -3.04 0.54
C LEU A 132 -0.95 -4.23 1.50
N LEU A 133 -0.36 -4.08 2.69
CA LEU A 133 -0.33 -5.15 3.69
C LEU A 133 -1.74 -5.55 4.13
N LYS A 134 -2.65 -4.59 4.31
CA LYS A 134 -4.06 -4.90 4.57
C LYS A 134 -4.71 -5.71 3.44
N ASN A 135 -4.37 -5.40 2.19
CA ASN A 135 -4.85 -6.19 1.06
C ASN A 135 -4.28 -7.61 1.07
N GLU A 136 -3.00 -7.79 1.37
CA GLU A 136 -2.38 -9.12 1.53
C GLU A 136 -3.04 -9.94 2.65
N VAL A 137 -3.42 -9.32 3.77
CA VAL A 137 -4.18 -9.99 4.83
C VAL A 137 -5.56 -10.43 4.33
N ASN A 138 -6.25 -9.60 3.55
CA ASN A 138 -7.54 -9.96 2.97
C ASN A 138 -7.39 -11.12 1.98
N ASP A 139 -6.32 -11.14 1.17
CA ASP A 139 -6.03 -12.24 0.25
C ASP A 139 -5.79 -13.56 1.00
N ILE A 140 -5.14 -13.53 2.18
CA ILE A 140 -4.99 -14.72 3.02
C ILE A 140 -6.36 -15.26 3.44
N ILE A 141 -7.33 -14.41 3.76
CA ILE A 141 -8.66 -14.83 4.18
C ILE A 141 -9.50 -15.33 2.99
N ASN A 142 -9.43 -14.61 1.87
CA ASN A 142 -10.30 -14.82 0.73
C ASN A 142 -9.80 -15.88 -0.26
N LYS A 143 -8.50 -16.21 -0.26
CA LYS A 143 -8.01 -17.34 -1.05
C LYS A 143 -8.68 -18.62 -0.55
N GLU A 144 -9.57 -19.17 -1.35
CA GLU A 144 -10.02 -20.56 -1.15
C GLU A 144 -8.77 -21.44 -1.11
N SER A 145 -8.73 -22.35 -0.13
CA SER A 145 -7.68 -23.36 -0.04
C SER A 145 -7.86 -24.29 -1.24
N ASN A 146 -7.27 -23.94 -2.39
CA ASN A 146 -7.10 -24.86 -3.51
C ASN A 146 -5.96 -25.82 -3.15
N GLU A 147 -6.31 -26.88 -2.43
CA GLU A 147 -5.59 -28.15 -2.40
C GLU A 147 -6.54 -29.28 -2.82
#